data_AF-A0A976D0Q0-F1
#
_entry.id   AF-A0A976D0Q0-F1
#
_cell.length_a   1.000
_cell.length_b   1.000
_cell.length_c   1.000
_cell.angle_alpha   90.00
_cell.angle_beta   90.00
_cell.angle_gamma   90.00
#
_symmetry.space_group_name_H-M   'P 1'
#
loop_
_entity.id
_entity.type
_entity.pdbx_description
1 polymer ?
#
loop_
_entity_poly.entity_id
_entity_poly.type
_entity_poly.pdbx_seq_one_letter_code
_entity_poly.pdbx_strand_id
1 'polypeptide(L)'
;MYSKDLVISAGLAQKLKLSVSDTVKAYFLSADGSERTYRKLRIAGIYKTGIEEYDKLFAFADLRLIVRLNNWAPSTIGAYEIRTHDPQAVDRVLPELSASLPEKWQALSTASIYPNLFDWLAIQDLNRNVVFVIMAVVALINLVTC
;
A
#
# COMPACT_ATOMS: atom_id res chain seq x y z
N MET A 1 -9.11 -23.94 -6.69
CA MET A 1 -8.87 -23.12 -7.90
C MET A 1 -8.25 -21.80 -7.46
N TYR A 2 -7.33 -21.21 -8.23
CA TYR A 2 -6.75 -19.88 -7.98
C TYR A 2 -6.79 -19.09 -9.28
N SER A 3 -7.00 -17.78 -9.20
CA SER A 3 -6.93 -16.91 -10.37
C SER A 3 -5.47 -16.55 -10.70
N LYS A 4 -5.18 -16.38 -11.98
CA LYS A 4 -3.88 -15.90 -12.48
C LYS A 4 -3.93 -14.41 -12.83
N ASP A 5 -4.91 -13.71 -12.28
CA ASP A 5 -5.12 -12.29 -12.50
C ASP A 5 -4.17 -11.46 -11.61
N LEU A 6 -3.60 -10.43 -12.20
CA LEU A 6 -2.70 -9.46 -11.59
C LEU A 6 -3.25 -8.06 -11.86
N VAL A 7 -3.25 -7.22 -10.84
CA VAL A 7 -3.63 -5.81 -10.94
C VAL A 7 -2.38 -4.98 -10.61
N ILE A 8 -1.98 -4.13 -11.54
CA ILE A 8 -0.75 -3.34 -11.46
C ILE A 8 -1.07 -1.84 -11.48
N SER A 9 -0.13 -1.00 -11.05
CA SER A 9 -0.32 0.44 -11.14
C SER A 9 -0.21 0.95 -12.57
N ALA A 10 -0.82 2.10 -12.84
CA ALA A 10 -0.70 2.81 -14.12
C ALA A 10 0.76 3.18 -14.43
N GLY A 11 1.54 3.53 -13.40
CA GLY A 11 2.95 3.84 -13.55
C GLY A 11 3.79 2.64 -14.01
N LEU A 12 3.53 1.45 -13.47
CA LEU A 12 4.19 0.22 -13.90
C LEU A 12 3.72 -0.22 -15.29
N ALA A 13 2.42 -0.13 -15.56
CA ALA A 13 1.83 -0.48 -16.86
C ALA A 13 2.45 0.37 -17.98
N GLN A 14 2.59 1.68 -17.78
CA GLN A 14 3.16 2.58 -18.77
C GLN A 14 4.65 2.30 -19.04
N LYS A 15 5.43 2.04 -17.99
CA LYS A 15 6.87 1.73 -18.11
C LYS A 15 7.13 0.44 -18.88
N LEU A 16 6.32 -0.58 -18.61
CA LEU A 16 6.42 -1.89 -19.24
C LEU A 16 5.63 -1.99 -20.55
N LYS A 17 4.93 -0.91 -20.95
CA LYS A 17 4.04 -0.84 -22.13
C LYS A 17 2.98 -1.94 -22.15
N LEU A 18 2.34 -2.16 -21.01
CA LEU A 18 1.34 -3.21 -20.80
C LEU A 18 -0.08 -2.65 -20.82
N SER A 19 -1.01 -3.43 -21.36
CA SER A 19 -2.45 -3.15 -21.40
C SER A 19 -3.25 -4.20 -20.63
N VAL A 20 -4.53 -3.90 -20.37
CA VAL A 20 -5.45 -4.89 -19.77
C VAL A 20 -5.56 -6.10 -20.68
N SER A 21 -5.61 -7.30 -20.11
CA SER A 21 -5.57 -8.61 -20.78
C SER A 21 -4.19 -9.09 -21.27
N ASP A 22 -3.12 -8.29 -21.14
CA ASP A 22 -1.78 -8.77 -21.48
C ASP A 22 -1.28 -9.82 -20.48
N THR A 23 -0.38 -10.69 -20.95
CA THR A 23 0.27 -11.71 -20.12
C THR A 23 1.69 -11.30 -19.76
N VAL A 24 2.01 -11.29 -18.47
CA VAL A 24 3.32 -10.94 -17.93
C VAL A 24 3.97 -12.13 -17.24
N LYS A 25 5.31 -12.13 -17.21
CA LYS A 25 6.11 -13.07 -16.42
C LYS A 25 6.53 -12.39 -15.13
N ALA A 26 5.93 -12.81 -14.01
CA ALA A 26 6.39 -12.41 -12.69
C ALA A 26 7.51 -13.36 -12.24
N TYR A 27 8.65 -12.79 -11.85
CA TYR A 27 9.79 -13.52 -11.32
C TYR A 27 9.80 -13.39 -9.80
N PHE A 28 9.87 -14.52 -9.13
CA PHE A 28 9.93 -14.60 -7.67
C PHE A 28 11.30 -15.13 -7.27
N LEU A 29 12.01 -14.32 -6.48
CA LEU A 29 13.33 -14.63 -5.95
C LEU A 29 13.13 -15.09 -4.50
N SER A 30 13.38 -16.36 -4.21
CA SER A 30 13.43 -16.85 -2.84
C SER A 30 14.68 -16.31 -2.14
N ALA A 31 14.60 -16.09 -0.81
CA ALA A 31 15.70 -15.55 -0.01
C ALA A 31 17.00 -16.37 -0.11
N ASP A 32 16.90 -17.68 -0.32
CA ASP A 32 18.04 -18.59 -0.46
C ASP A 32 18.67 -18.60 -1.86
N GLY A 33 18.17 -17.81 -2.81
CA GLY A 33 18.76 -17.63 -4.15
C GLY A 33 18.75 -18.88 -5.06
N SER A 34 18.32 -20.03 -4.56
CA SER A 34 18.37 -21.33 -5.23
C SER A 34 17.21 -21.58 -6.19
N GLU A 35 16.03 -21.00 -5.95
CA GLU A 35 14.84 -21.21 -6.77
C GLU A 35 14.31 -19.92 -7.39
N ARG A 36 14.52 -19.78 -8.71
CA ARG A 36 13.90 -18.73 -9.52
C ARG A 36 12.61 -19.26 -10.11
N THR A 37 11.52 -19.08 -9.39
CA THR A 37 10.19 -19.46 -9.89
C THR A 37 9.61 -18.31 -10.70
N TYR A 38 9.21 -18.58 -11.94
CA TYR A 38 8.41 -17.64 -12.72
C TYR A 38 6.97 -18.13 -12.85
N ARG A 39 6.04 -17.18 -12.91
CA ARG A 39 4.61 -17.44 -13.19
C ARG A 39 4.11 -16.52 -14.28
N LYS A 40 3.32 -17.08 -15.19
CA LYS A 40 2.57 -16.31 -16.19
C LYS A 40 1.29 -15.81 -15.53
N LEU A 41 1.14 -14.49 -15.46
CA LEU A 41 -0.02 -13.80 -14.91
C LEU A 41 -0.67 -12.95 -16.00
N ARG A 42 -1.99 -12.79 -15.93
CA ARG A 42 -2.76 -11.93 -16.84
C ARG A 42 -3.10 -10.64 -16.12
N ILE A 43 -2.95 -9.51 -16.80
CA ILE A 43 -3.33 -8.22 -16.25
C ILE A 43 -4.86 -8.10 -16.30
N ALA A 44 -5.49 -8.11 -15.13
CA ALA A 44 -6.94 -7.96 -15.02
C ALA A 44 -7.37 -6.51 -14.84
N GLY A 45 -6.49 -5.65 -14.32
CA GLY A 45 -6.82 -4.26 -14.07
C GLY A 45 -5.58 -3.40 -13.88
N ILE A 46 -5.77 -2.10 -14.04
CA ILE A 46 -4.76 -1.09 -13.81
C ILE A 46 -5.31 -0.09 -12.80
N TYR A 47 -4.60 0.14 -11.71
CA TYR A 47 -5.00 1.09 -10.66
C TYR A 47 -4.12 2.35 -10.67
N LYS A 48 -4.63 3.45 -10.12
CA LYS A 48 -3.86 4.69 -9.92
C LYS A 48 -4.28 5.32 -8.61
N THR A 49 -3.39 5.37 -7.63
CA THR A 49 -3.68 6.00 -6.32
C THR A 49 -3.32 7.49 -6.31
N GLY A 50 -2.46 7.93 -7.23
CA GLY A 50 -1.95 9.31 -7.25
C GLY A 50 -0.77 9.56 -6.29
N ILE A 51 -0.43 8.57 -5.45
CA ILE A 51 0.77 8.59 -4.61
C ILE A 51 1.83 7.77 -5.35
N GLU A 52 2.80 8.47 -5.94
CA GLU A 52 3.78 7.85 -6.82
C GLU A 52 4.64 6.79 -6.10
N GLU A 53 4.98 7.02 -4.83
CA GLU A 53 5.67 6.05 -3.96
C GLU A 53 4.92 4.71 -3.89
N TYR A 54 3.59 4.76 -3.78
CA TYR A 54 2.74 3.58 -3.63
C TYR A 54 2.48 2.88 -4.98
N ASP A 55 2.25 3.66 -6.03
CA ASP A 55 2.03 3.13 -7.37
C ASP A 55 3.28 2.38 -7.88
N LYS A 56 4.50 2.70 -7.46
CA LYS A 56 5.71 2.01 -7.93
C LYS A 56 5.96 0.64 -7.28
N LEU A 57 5.45 0.40 -6.07
CA LEU A 57 5.89 -0.71 -5.22
C LEU A 57 4.88 -1.86 -5.13
N PHE A 58 3.61 -1.61 -5.41
CA PHE A 58 2.54 -2.58 -5.16
C PHE A 58 1.97 -3.19 -6.43
N ALA A 59 1.51 -4.44 -6.30
CA ALA A 59 0.68 -5.14 -7.26
C ALA A 59 -0.24 -6.11 -6.49
N PHE A 60 -1.48 -6.27 -6.95
CA PHE A 60 -2.45 -7.15 -6.31
C PHE A 60 -2.61 -8.44 -7.10
N ALA A 61 -2.60 -9.57 -6.39
CA ALA A 61 -2.77 -10.90 -6.94
C ALA A 61 -3.60 -11.78 -5.99
N ASP A 62 -4.06 -12.93 -6.48
CA ASP A 62 -4.79 -13.90 -5.65
C ASP A 62 -3.88 -14.45 -4.53
N LEU A 63 -4.33 -14.38 -3.27
CA LEU A 63 -3.63 -14.91 -2.11
C LEU A 63 -3.25 -16.39 -2.28
N ARG A 64 -4.12 -17.20 -2.90
CA ARG A 64 -3.88 -18.64 -3.10
C ARG A 64 -2.69 -18.89 -4.03
N LEU A 65 -2.41 -17.96 -4.94
CA LEU A 65 -1.24 -18.02 -5.81
C LEU A 65 0.04 -17.83 -5.00
N ILE A 66 0.05 -16.87 -4.07
CA ILE A 66 1.19 -16.59 -3.19
C ILE A 66 1.46 -17.74 -2.22
N VAL A 67 0.41 -18.31 -1.61
CA VAL A 67 0.52 -19.50 -0.73
C VAL A 67 1.19 -20.66 -1.45
N ARG A 68 0.77 -20.97 -2.68
CA ARG A 68 1.39 -22.04 -3.48
C ARG A 68 2.82 -21.73 -3.91
N LEU A 69 3.10 -20.47 -4.22
CA LEU A 69 4.41 -20.05 -4.68
C LEU A 69 5.45 -20.17 -3.55
N ASN A 70 5.09 -19.80 -2.33
CA ASN A 70 5.95 -19.91 -1.16
C ASN A 70 5.91 -21.31 -0.50
N ASN A 71 5.21 -22.28 -1.12
CA ASN A 71 5.02 -23.62 -0.58
C ASN A 71 4.45 -23.63 0.86
N TRP A 72 3.57 -22.68 1.16
CA TRP A 72 2.92 -22.57 2.46
C TRP A 72 1.76 -23.57 2.61
N ALA A 73 1.45 -23.93 3.85
CA ALA A 73 0.25 -24.73 4.12
C ALA A 73 -1.01 -23.96 3.69
N PRO A 74 -2.08 -24.65 3.23
CA PRO A 74 -3.28 -23.99 2.69
C PRO A 74 -3.99 -23.03 3.66
N SER A 75 -3.75 -23.18 4.96
CA SER A 75 -4.32 -22.36 6.04
C SER A 75 -3.38 -21.26 6.53
N THR A 76 -2.21 -21.08 5.91
CA THR A 76 -1.25 -20.05 6.30
C THR A 76 -1.49 -18.77 5.53
N ILE A 77 -1.45 -17.66 6.25
CA ILE A 77 -1.51 -16.30 5.71
C ILE A 77 -0.32 -15.49 6.23
N GLY A 78 0.00 -14.39 5.56
CA GLY A 78 1.08 -13.50 6.00
C GLY A 78 0.71 -12.68 7.24
N ALA A 79 -0.46 -12.03 7.22
CA ALA A 79 -0.94 -11.18 8.29
C ALA A 79 -2.46 -11.01 8.22
N TYR A 80 -3.06 -10.51 9.31
CA TYR A 80 -4.43 -10.01 9.33
C TYR A 80 -4.42 -8.47 9.22
N GLU A 81 -5.29 -7.94 8.36
CA GLU A 81 -5.55 -6.51 8.28
C GLU A 81 -6.85 -6.18 9.01
N ILE A 82 -6.78 -5.30 10.01
CA ILE A 82 -7.93 -4.84 10.78
C ILE A 82 -8.13 -3.36 10.46
N ARG A 83 -9.30 -3.01 9.95
CA ARG A 83 -9.66 -1.62 9.63
C ARG A 83 -10.59 -1.06 10.70
N THR A 84 -10.16 0.01 11.37
CA THR A 84 -11.01 0.77 12.27
C THR A 84 -11.91 1.73 11.47
N HIS A 85 -13.11 2.01 11.99
CA HIS A 85 -13.99 3.03 11.39
C HIS A 85 -13.46 4.44 11.61
N ASP A 86 -12.86 4.69 12.78
CA ASP A 86 -12.23 5.95 13.13
C ASP A 86 -10.70 5.81 13.08
N PRO A 87 -9.99 6.62 12.28
CA PRO A 87 -8.52 6.65 12.26
C PRO A 87 -7.91 7.02 13.61
N GLN A 88 -8.56 7.87 14.41
CA GLN A 88 -8.06 8.31 15.72
C GLN A 88 -8.17 7.20 16.79
N ALA A 89 -8.99 6.17 16.52
CA ALA A 89 -9.13 5.05 17.43
C ALA A 89 -7.94 4.09 17.38
N VAL A 90 -7.09 4.15 16.34
CA VAL A 90 -5.95 3.24 16.18
C VAL A 90 -5.01 3.31 17.38
N ASP A 91 -4.72 4.50 17.89
CA ASP A 91 -3.81 4.70 19.03
C ASP A 91 -4.36 4.12 20.34
N ARG A 92 -5.68 3.97 20.45
CA ARG A 92 -6.34 3.37 21.61
C ARG A 92 -6.47 1.85 21.48
N VAL A 93 -6.86 1.39 20.29
CA VAL A 93 -7.12 -0.03 20.02
C VAL A 93 -5.83 -0.83 19.90
N LEU A 94 -4.75 -0.24 19.39
CA LEU A 94 -3.47 -0.94 19.19
C LEU A 94 -2.87 -1.53 20.48
N PRO A 95 -2.73 -0.80 21.60
CA PRO A 95 -2.20 -1.36 22.84
C PRO A 95 -3.14 -2.42 23.45
N GLU A 96 -4.45 -2.21 23.41
CA GLU A 96 -5.45 -3.18 23.90
C GLU A 96 -5.37 -4.49 23.10
N LEU A 97 -5.32 -4.37 21.77
CA LEU A 97 -5.20 -5.52 20.88
C LEU A 97 -3.86 -6.24 21.12
N SER A 98 -2.76 -5.50 21.23
CA SER A 98 -1.43 -6.06 21.49
C SER A 98 -1.37 -6.86 22.79
N ALA A 99 -2.03 -6.39 23.86
CA ALA A 99 -2.09 -7.09 25.14
C ALA A 99 -2.93 -8.38 25.08
N SER A 100 -3.90 -8.46 24.17
CA SER A 100 -4.77 -9.63 24.00
C SER A 100 -4.20 -10.70 23.07
N LEU A 101 -3.14 -10.37 22.31
CA LEU A 101 -2.56 -11.25 21.30
C LEU A 101 -1.53 -12.21 21.92
N PRO A 102 -1.38 -13.44 21.36
CA PRO A 102 -0.32 -14.36 21.79
C PRO A 102 1.07 -13.76 21.51
N GLU A 103 2.10 -14.12 22.30
CA GLU A 103 3.46 -13.57 22.18
C GLU A 103 4.09 -13.64 20.77
N LYS A 104 3.65 -14.60 19.93
CA LYS A 104 4.14 -14.74 18.55
C LYS A 104 3.53 -13.74 17.56
N TRP A 105 2.48 -13.02 17.97
CA TRP A 105 1.75 -12.09 17.14
C TRP A 105 2.06 -10.67 17.58
N GLN A 106 2.31 -9.80 16.61
CA GLN A 106 2.51 -8.38 16.85
C GLN A 106 1.45 -7.60 16.09
N ALA A 107 0.75 -6.71 16.80
CA ALA A 107 -0.07 -5.71 16.14
C ALA A 107 0.80 -4.51 15.75
N LEU A 108 0.69 -4.08 14.50
CA LEU A 108 1.41 -2.94 13.95
C LEU A 108 0.39 -1.97 13.35
N SER A 109 0.57 -0.68 13.58
CA SER A 109 -0.22 0.35 12.89
C SER A 109 0.28 0.54 11.47
N THR A 110 -0.60 0.94 10.55
CA THR A 110 -0.21 1.28 9.17
C THR A 110 0.88 2.35 9.13
N ALA A 111 0.86 3.31 10.07
CA ALA A 111 1.89 4.33 10.23
C ALA A 111 3.26 3.74 10.58
N SER A 112 3.30 2.70 11.41
CA SER A 112 4.56 2.01 11.76
C SER A 112 5.13 1.15 10.62
N ILE A 113 4.26 0.59 9.78
CA ILE A 113 4.66 -0.22 8.61
C ILE A 113 5.21 0.66 7.49
N TYR A 114 4.68 1.87 7.32
CA TYR A 114 5.04 2.80 6.25
C TYR A 114 5.44 4.18 6.77
N PRO A 115 6.47 4.30 7.63
CA PRO A 115 6.80 5.55 8.31
C PRO A 115 7.10 6.69 7.33
N ASN A 116 7.90 6.42 6.30
CA ASN A 116 8.26 7.41 5.28
C ASN A 116 7.03 8.03 4.57
N LEU A 117 5.99 7.23 4.34
CA LEU A 117 4.76 7.71 3.71
C LEU A 117 4.01 8.66 4.64
N PHE A 118 3.90 8.30 5.93
CA PHE A 118 3.22 9.13 6.92
C PHE A 118 4.01 10.39 7.27
N ASP A 119 5.35 10.33 7.28
CA ASP A 119 6.21 11.51 7.44
C ASP A 119 6.02 12.50 6.29
N TRP A 120 5.98 11.99 5.05
CA TRP A 120 5.69 12.82 3.88
C TRP A 120 4.28 13.43 3.93
N LEU A 121 3.27 12.65 4.33
CA LEU A 121 1.90 13.15 4.52
C LEU A 121 1.85 14.25 5.59
N ALA A 122 2.58 14.08 6.71
CA ALA A 122 2.67 15.10 7.75
C ALA A 122 3.30 16.40 7.23
N ILE A 123 4.36 16.31 6.42
CA ILE A 123 4.97 17.48 5.75
C ILE A 123 3.97 18.14 4.78
N GLN A 124 3.21 17.34 4.03
CA GLN A 124 2.20 17.86 3.12
C GLN A 124 1.09 18.60 3.87
N ASP A 125 0.65 18.10 5.02
CA ASP A 125 -0.35 18.75 5.87
C ASP A 125 0.18 20.06 6.48
N LEU A 126 1.45 20.10 6.90
CA LEU A 126 2.09 21.35 7.34
C LEU A 126 2.14 22.39 6.22
N ASN A 127 2.59 21.99 5.03
CA ASN A 127 2.68 22.87 3.87
C ASN A 127 1.30 23.41 3.46
N ARG A 128 0.27 22.54 3.47
CA ARG A 128 -1.12 22.93 3.22
C ARG A 128 -1.54 24.06 4.17
N ASN A 129 -1.32 23.88 5.47
CA ASN A 129 -1.72 24.86 6.48
C ASN A 129 -0.97 26.19 6.32
N VAL A 130 0.33 26.16 6.03
CA VAL A 130 1.14 27.38 5.79
C VAL A 130 0.60 28.16 4.60
N VAL A 131 0.34 27.50 3.47
CA VAL A 131 -0.20 28.14 2.27
C VAL A 131 -1.57 28.75 2.54
N PHE A 132 -2.46 28.05 3.26
CA PHE A 132 -3.76 28.59 3.63
C PHE A 132 -3.65 29.87 4.48
N VAL A 133 -2.73 29.92 5.45
CA VAL A 133 -2.50 31.12 6.28
C VAL A 133 -2.02 32.29 5.43
N ILE A 134 -1.05 32.07 4.54
CA ILE A 134 -0.53 33.14 3.66
C ILE A 134 -1.63 33.66 2.73
N MET A 135 -2.40 32.75 2.12
CA MET A 135 -3.52 33.13 1.24
C MET A 135 -4.59 33.92 2.00
N ALA A 136 -4.90 33.54 3.24
CA ALA A 136 -5.84 34.29 4.08
C ALA A 136 -5.33 35.70 4.40
N VAL A 137 -4.05 35.85 4.75
CA VAL A 137 -3.44 37.17 5.01
C VAL A 137 -3.45 38.05 3.78
N VAL A 138 -3.06 37.52 2.62
CA VAL A 138 -3.09 38.26 1.35
C VAL A 138 -4.51 38.71 1.00
N ALA A 139 -5.50 37.82 1.17
CA ALA A 139 -6.90 38.14 0.93
C ALA A 139 -7.41 39.24 1.87
N LEU A 140 -7.05 39.21 3.15
CA LEU A 140 -7.42 40.23 4.13
C LEU A 140 -6.80 41.60 3.80
N ILE A 141 -5.51 41.64 3.45
CA ILE A 141 -4.84 42.89 3.05
C ILE A 141 -5.52 43.49 1.82
N ASN A 142 -5.81 42.65 0.82
CA ASN A 142 -6.49 43.09 -0.40
C ASN A 142 -7.90 43.64 -0.09
N LEU A 143 -8.61 42.99 0.84
CA LEU A 143 -9.95 43.42 1.27
C LEU A 143 -9.94 44.75 2.03
N VAL A 144 -8.90 45.05 2.81
CA VAL A 144 -8.77 46.36 3.50
C VAL A 144 -8.26 47.46 2.57
N THR A 145 -7.54 47.09 1.50
CA THR A 145 -6.95 48.04 0.55
C THR A 145 -7.97 48.55 -0.49
N CYS A 146 -8.98 47.75 -0.82
CA CYS A 146 -10.13 48.16 -1.65
C CYS A 146 -11.19 48.91 -0.83
#